data_AF-A0A969RWN4-F1
#
_entry.id   AF-A0A969RWN4-F1
#
_cell.length_a   1.000
_cell.length_b   1.000
_cell.length_c   1.000
_cell.angle_alpha   90.00
_cell.angle_beta   90.00
_cell.angle_gamma   90.00
#
_symmetry.space_group_name_H-M   'P 1'
#
loop_
_entity.id
_entity.type
_entity.pdbx_description
1 polymer ?
#
loop_
_entity_poly.entity_id
_entity_poly.type
_entity_poly.pdbx_seq_one_letter_code
_entity_poly.pdbx_strand_id
1 'polypeptide(L)'
;MGAPKNGYLEANFLRPARFVSGFVTSSRRTVLTAFDQENQAIACIETSGTNLANPESAQPNAQPNAQPNAQPNAQLSVRAANICRVTFYAFDGQLTLDDFCFCLE
;
A
#
# COMPACT_ATOMS: atom_id res chain seq x y z
N MET A 1 -23.25 -3.46 16.30
CA MET A 1 -22.94 -2.30 15.44
C MET A 1 -21.76 -2.69 14.57
N GLY A 2 -21.97 -2.74 13.25
CA GLY A 2 -21.02 -3.27 12.27
C GLY A 2 -19.87 -2.29 12.01
N ALA A 3 -18.69 -2.65 12.50
CA ALA A 3 -17.46 -2.09 11.95
C ALA A 3 -17.39 -2.46 10.46
N PRO A 4 -16.96 -1.56 9.55
CA PRO A 4 -16.78 -1.92 8.16
C PRO A 4 -15.84 -3.13 8.10
N LYS A 5 -16.33 -4.22 7.48
CA LYS A 5 -15.55 -5.44 7.28
C LYS A 5 -14.26 -5.05 6.57
N ASN A 6 -13.12 -5.48 7.10
CA ASN A 6 -11.79 -5.26 6.53
C ASN A 6 -11.82 -5.21 5.00
N GLY A 7 -11.50 -4.05 4.43
CA GLY A 7 -11.50 -3.83 2.99
C GLY A 7 -10.10 -4.04 2.42
N TYR A 8 -10.02 -4.70 1.26
CA TYR A 8 -8.81 -4.76 0.47
C TYR A 8 -9.13 -4.46 -0.99
N LEU A 9 -8.16 -3.86 -1.69
CA LEU A 9 -8.14 -3.82 -3.14
C LEU A 9 -7.39 -5.05 -3.61
N GLU A 10 -7.93 -5.75 -4.61
CA GLU A 10 -7.29 -6.89 -5.23
C GLU A 10 -7.08 -6.63 -6.71
N ALA A 11 -5.90 -6.97 -7.21
CA ALA A 11 -5.63 -7.02 -8.65
C ALA A 11 -5.14 -8.42 -9.01
N ASN A 12 -5.82 -9.04 -9.97
CA ASN A 12 -5.44 -10.32 -10.56
C ASN A 12 -4.83 -10.05 -11.93
N PHE A 13 -3.67 -10.65 -12.20
CA PHE A 13 -2.97 -10.47 -13.46
C PHE A 13 -3.16 -11.69 -14.36
N LEU A 14 -3.62 -11.46 -15.59
CA LEU A 14 -3.79 -12.53 -16.59
C LEU A 14 -2.46 -13.17 -17.02
N ARG A 15 -1.36 -12.43 -16.87
CA ARG A 15 0.01 -12.88 -17.05
C ARG A 15 0.79 -12.51 -15.81
N PRO A 16 1.72 -13.36 -15.33
CA PRO A 16 2.50 -13.02 -14.15
C PRO A 16 3.24 -11.69 -14.31
N ALA A 17 3.09 -10.81 -13.33
CA ALA A 17 3.88 -9.60 -13.20
C ALA A 17 5.17 -9.92 -12.41
N ARG A 18 6.21 -9.10 -12.62
CA ARG A 18 7.42 -9.13 -11.78
C ARG A 18 7.55 -7.97 -10.83
N PHE A 19 6.84 -6.90 -11.12
CA PHE A 19 6.87 -5.68 -10.35
C PHE A 19 5.46 -5.11 -10.28
N VAL A 20 5.08 -4.65 -9.11
CA VAL A 20 3.85 -3.90 -8.87
C VAL A 20 4.18 -2.74 -7.95
N SER A 21 3.65 -1.56 -8.26
CA SER A 21 3.72 -0.38 -7.39
C SER A 21 2.44 0.42 -7.41
N GLY A 22 2.29 1.26 -6.40
CA GLY A 22 1.29 2.32 -6.36
C GLY A 22 1.51 3.23 -5.16
N PHE A 23 1.05 4.46 -5.27
CA PHE A 23 0.97 5.37 -4.14
C PHE A 23 -0.29 5.09 -3.36
N VAL A 24 -0.15 4.90 -2.06
CA VAL A 24 -1.30 4.71 -1.18
C VAL A 24 -1.51 5.95 -0.33
N THR A 25 -2.76 6.26 -0.02
CA THR A 25 -3.14 7.17 1.05
C THR A 25 -4.07 6.38 1.96
N SER A 26 -3.75 6.30 3.25
CA SER A 26 -4.54 5.51 4.19
C SER A 26 -4.54 6.09 5.58
N SER A 27 -5.73 6.07 6.21
CA SER A 27 -5.89 6.50 7.60
C SER A 27 -5.31 5.53 8.62
N ARG A 28 -4.78 4.38 8.19
CA ARG A 28 -4.05 3.41 9.03
C ARG A 28 -2.90 2.78 8.24
N ARG A 29 -2.19 1.84 8.89
CA ARG A 29 -1.21 0.97 8.23
C ARG A 29 -1.85 0.27 7.03
N THR A 30 -1.08 0.12 5.97
CA THR A 30 -1.49 -0.58 4.75
C THR A 30 -0.44 -1.64 4.41
N VAL A 31 -0.88 -2.78 3.90
CA VAL A 31 -0.02 -3.88 3.47
C VAL A 31 -0.28 -4.18 2.01
N LEU A 32 0.78 -4.17 1.20
CA LEU A 32 0.77 -4.71 -0.16
C LEU A 32 1.36 -6.11 -0.11
N THR A 33 0.56 -7.11 -0.47
CA THR A 33 0.99 -8.52 -0.55
C THR A 33 0.88 -9.01 -1.99
N ALA A 34 1.93 -9.64 -2.50
CA ALA A 34 1.95 -10.34 -3.77
C ALA A 34 1.82 -11.85 -3.56
N PHE A 35 1.06 -12.49 -4.46
CA PHE A 35 0.80 -13.92 -4.45
C PHE A 35 1.16 -14.57 -5.79
N ASP A 36 1.56 -15.83 -5.75
CA ASP A 36 1.77 -16.67 -6.92
C ASP A 36 0.47 -17.35 -7.41
N GLN A 37 0.59 -18.26 -8.39
CA GLN A 37 -0.53 -19.05 -8.92
C GLN A 37 -1.19 -19.98 -7.89
N GLU A 38 -0.45 -20.38 -6.86
CA GLU A 38 -0.91 -21.26 -5.78
C GLU A 38 -1.50 -20.45 -4.62
N ASN A 39 -1.72 -19.14 -4.83
CA ASN A 39 -2.16 -18.18 -3.82
C ASN A 39 -1.25 -18.10 -2.59
N GLN A 40 0.04 -18.46 -2.72
CA GLN A 40 1.02 -18.30 -1.66
C GLN A 40 1.61 -16.89 -1.69
N ALA A 41 1.77 -16.27 -0.52
CA ALA A 41 2.37 -14.94 -0.43
C ALA A 41 3.88 -15.03 -0.73
N ILE A 42 4.30 -14.41 -1.83
CA ILE A 42 5.69 -14.45 -2.33
C ILE A 42 6.47 -13.17 -2.02
N ALA A 43 5.78 -12.06 -1.77
CA ALA A 43 6.38 -10.82 -1.30
C ALA A 43 5.35 -9.99 -0.53
N CYS A 44 5.80 -9.23 0.47
CA CYS A 44 4.95 -8.25 1.14
C CYS A 44 5.75 -7.02 1.54
N ILE A 45 5.06 -5.89 1.61
CA ILE A 45 5.58 -4.64 2.14
C ILE A 45 4.46 -3.90 2.86
N GLU A 46 4.82 -3.13 3.88
CA GLU A 46 3.87 -2.42 4.72
C GLU A 46 4.33 -1.00 5.03
N THR A 47 3.37 -0.11 5.26
CA THR A 47 3.69 1.22 5.78
C THR A 47 4.02 1.15 7.26
N SER A 48 5.01 1.92 7.71
CA SER A 48 5.41 1.97 9.12
C SER A 48 4.35 2.59 10.05
N GLY A 49 3.32 3.23 9.50
CA GLY A 49 2.24 3.87 10.26
C GLY A 49 1.12 4.44 9.38
N THR A 50 0.34 5.36 9.95
CA THR A 50 -0.68 6.18 9.28
C THR A 50 -0.07 6.97 8.12
N ASN A 51 -0.76 7.02 6.99
CA ASN A 51 -0.31 7.72 5.79
C ASN A 51 -1.44 8.66 5.32
N LEU A 52 -1.75 9.64 6.18
CA LEU A 52 -2.81 10.61 5.96
C LEU A 52 -2.29 11.76 5.09
N ALA A 53 -3.00 12.06 4.00
CA ALA A 53 -2.88 13.30 3.24
C ALA A 53 -3.46 14.50 3.99
N ASN A 54 -2.90 14.84 5.15
CA ASN A 54 -3.21 16.11 5.79
C ASN A 54 -2.21 17.17 5.31
N PRO A 55 -2.65 18.23 4.60
CA PRO A 55 -1.77 19.33 4.18
C PRO A 55 -1.19 20.14 5.36
N GLU A 56 -1.69 19.97 6.59
CA GLU A 56 -1.14 20.62 7.79
C GLU A 56 0.16 19.99 8.32
N SER A 57 0.54 18.79 7.86
CA SER A 57 1.86 18.21 8.22
C SER A 57 3.02 18.86 7.47
N ALA A 58 2.74 19.76 6.52
CA ALA A 58 3.71 20.60 5.83
C ALA A 58 3.87 21.99 6.49
N GLN A 59 3.56 22.12 7.79
CA GLN A 59 3.89 23.35 8.53
C GLN A 59 5.41 23.40 8.82
N PRO A 60 6.14 24.46 8.43
CA PRO A 60 7.61 24.59 8.57
C PRO A 60 8.11 24.73 10.01
N ASN A 61 7.24 24.54 11.00
CA ASN A 61 7.47 24.79 12.42
C ASN A 61 7.27 23.53 13.29
N ALA A 62 7.43 22.34 12.71
CA ALA A 62 7.60 21.11 13.48
C ALA A 62 8.84 21.24 14.39
N GLN A 63 8.67 20.96 15.69
CA GLN A 63 9.73 20.96 16.69
C GLN A 63 10.98 20.20 16.20
N PRO A 64 12.20 20.63 16.56
CA PRO A 64 13.47 20.06 16.06
C PRO A 64 13.72 18.59 16.44
N ASN A 65 12.80 17.96 17.17
CA ASN A 65 12.82 16.56 17.59
C ASN A 65 11.58 15.75 17.14
N ALA A 66 10.72 16.31 16.27
CA ALA A 66 9.66 15.54 15.64
C ALA A 66 10.23 14.78 14.42
N GLN A 67 10.27 13.46 14.53
CA GLN A 67 10.64 12.54 13.45
C GLN A 67 9.75 12.84 12.22
N PRO A 68 10.29 12.90 10.98
CA PRO A 68 9.54 13.34 9.81
C PRO A 68 8.26 12.52 9.69
N ASN A 69 7.13 13.17 9.92
CA ASN A 69 5.79 12.60 9.81
C ASN A 69 5.64 12.08 8.38
N ALA A 70 5.19 10.83 8.25
CA ALA A 70 5.11 10.09 7.00
C ALA A 70 4.56 10.98 5.87
N GLN A 71 5.36 11.17 4.82
CA GLN A 71 4.91 11.92 3.65
C GLN A 71 3.63 11.26 3.13
N PRO A 72 2.56 12.03 2.93
CA PRO A 72 1.37 11.50 2.31
C PRO A 72 1.69 10.96 0.92
N ASN A 73 0.97 9.93 0.49
CA ASN A 73 1.22 9.20 -0.75
C ASN A 73 2.51 8.37 -0.68
N ALA A 74 2.70 7.58 0.39
CA ALA A 74 3.76 6.60 0.42
C ALA A 74 3.64 5.61 -0.76
N GLN A 75 4.74 5.41 -1.47
CA GLN A 75 4.81 4.39 -2.52
C GLN A 75 4.99 3.01 -1.89
N LEU A 76 4.09 2.09 -2.18
CA LEU A 76 4.31 0.68 -1.92
C LEU A 76 4.71 0.00 -3.23
N SER A 77 5.73 -0.86 -3.16
CA SER A 77 6.17 -1.62 -4.31
C SER A 77 6.71 -2.98 -3.92
N VAL A 78 6.46 -3.98 -4.75
CA VAL A 78 6.93 -5.36 -4.56
C VAL A 78 7.55 -5.88 -5.85
N ARG A 79 8.58 -6.71 -5.71
CA ARG A 79 9.22 -7.45 -6.80
C ARG A 79 9.26 -8.94 -6.46
N ALA A 80 8.82 -9.78 -7.39
CA ALA A 80 8.91 -11.24 -7.29
C ALA A 80 8.85 -11.86 -8.69
N ALA A 81 9.16 -13.15 -8.83
CA ALA A 81 9.27 -13.78 -10.15
C ALA A 81 7.93 -14.10 -10.83
N ASN A 82 6.85 -14.31 -10.07
CA ASN A 82 5.60 -14.87 -10.58
C ASN A 82 4.36 -14.25 -9.90
N ILE A 83 4.25 -12.91 -9.89
CA ILE A 83 3.13 -12.23 -9.23
C ILE A 83 1.86 -12.42 -10.06
N CYS A 84 0.93 -13.23 -9.58
CA CYS A 84 -0.35 -13.50 -10.24
C CYS A 84 -1.50 -12.71 -9.61
N ARG A 85 -1.35 -12.34 -8.34
CA ARG A 85 -2.34 -11.55 -7.60
C ARG A 85 -1.63 -10.63 -6.63
N VAL A 86 -2.16 -9.43 -6.44
CA VAL A 86 -1.77 -8.57 -5.32
C VAL A 86 -2.99 -8.13 -4.54
N THR A 87 -2.80 -7.90 -3.25
CA THR A 87 -3.79 -7.22 -2.42
C THR A 87 -3.17 -6.00 -1.74
N PHE A 88 -3.91 -4.90 -1.72
CA PHE A 88 -3.66 -3.76 -0.85
C PHE A 88 -4.67 -3.81 0.28
N TYR A 89 -4.21 -4.19 1.46
CA TYR A 89 -5.04 -4.33 2.65
C TYR A 89 -4.93 -3.09 3.54
N ALA A 90 -6.05 -2.48 3.89
CA ALA A 90 -6.12 -1.40 4.87
C ALA A 90 -6.81 -1.88 6.14
N PHE A 91 -6.20 -1.61 7.29
CA PHE A 91 -6.78 -1.94 8.59
C PHE A 91 -7.90 -0.93 8.91
N ASP A 92 -9.17 -1.32 8.73
CA ASP A 92 -10.34 -0.58 9.25
C ASP A 92 -10.27 0.94 9.01
N GLY A 93 -10.16 1.31 7.73
CA GLY A 93 -9.96 2.69 7.29
C GLY A 93 -10.23 2.89 5.80
N GLN A 94 -10.09 4.14 5.35
CA GLN A 94 -10.15 4.50 3.94
C GLN A 94 -8.79 4.26 3.28
N LEU A 95 -8.79 3.61 2.12
CA LEU A 95 -7.61 3.42 1.26
C LEU A 95 -7.87 4.11 -0.07
N THR A 96 -6.92 4.96 -0.48
CA THR A 96 -6.85 5.49 -1.84
C THR A 96 -5.58 4.95 -2.48
N LEU A 97 -5.68 4.51 -3.74
CA LEU A 97 -4.57 4.02 -4.55
C LEU A 97 -4.44 4.93 -5.77
N ASP A 98 -3.25 5.45 -6.01
CA ASP A 98 -2.89 6.32 -7.12
C ASP A 98 -1.65 5.78 -7.84
N ASP A 99 -1.48 6.16 -9.12
CA ASP A 99 -0.39 5.72 -10.01
C ASP A 99 -0.10 4.21 -9.94
N PHE A 100 -1.16 3.40 -9.96
CA PHE A 100 -1.01 1.95 -9.94
C PHE A 100 -0.35 1.46 -11.22
N CYS A 101 0.81 0.80 -11.09
CA CYS A 101 1.63 0.37 -12.20
C CYS A 101 2.16 -1.06 -11.97
N PHE A 102 2.32 -1.82 -13.06
CA PHE A 102 2.90 -3.16 -13.03
C PHE A 102 3.69 -3.45 -14.31
N CYS A 103 4.69 -4.35 -14.21
CA CYS A 103 5.50 -4.80 -15.34
C CYS A 103 5.47 -6.34 -15.46
N LEU A 104 5.47 -6.83 -16.70
CA LEU A 104 5.27 -8.25 -17.05
C LEU A 104 6.54 -8.99 -17.51
N GLU A 105 7.72 -8.35 -17.54
CA GLU A 105 8.94 -8.90 -18.15
C GLU A 105 9.31 -10.32 -17.70
#